data_AF-A0A8J6VFN9-F1
#
_entry.id   AF-A0A8J6VFN9-F1
#
_cell.length_a   1.000
_cell.length_b   1.000
_cell.length_c   1.000
_cell.angle_alpha   90.00
_cell.angle_beta   90.00
_cell.angle_gamma   90.00
#
_symmetry.space_group_name_H-M   'P 1'
#
loop_
_entity.id
_entity.type
_entity.pdbx_description
1 polymer ?
#
loop_
_entity_poly.entity_id
_entity_poly.type
_entity_poly.pdbx_seq_one_letter_code
_entity_poly.pdbx_strand_id
1 'polypeptide(L)'
;MAHKKGTGSTRNGRDSNAQRLGVKRFGGQVVRAGNILVRQRGTTFHAGQNVGVGKDYTLFALVDGVVTFERKERYRKKVSVYPVPAAAEAPAEAELATAQA
;
A
#
# COMPACT_ATOMS: atom_id res chain seq x y z
N MET A 1 33.01 51.12 -5.83
CA MET A 1 31.67 50.66 -5.38
C MET A 1 30.69 50.94 -6.49
N ALA A 2 30.16 49.90 -7.13
CA ALA A 2 29.16 50.05 -8.20
C ALA A 2 27.77 50.08 -7.56
N HIS A 3 27.11 51.24 -7.66
CA HIS A 3 25.78 51.46 -7.14
C HIS A 3 24.72 50.76 -8.00
N LYS A 4 23.65 50.37 -7.30
CA LYS A 4 22.45 49.64 -7.73
C LYS A 4 22.60 48.13 -7.87
N LYS A 5 22.49 47.43 -6.72
CA LYS A 5 21.86 46.12 -6.67
C LYS A 5 20.39 46.31 -7.08
N GLY A 6 20.10 46.17 -8.37
CA GLY A 6 18.73 46.02 -8.84
C GLY A 6 18.20 44.69 -8.35
N THR A 7 17.64 44.65 -7.14
CA THR A 7 16.85 43.53 -6.65
C THR A 7 15.53 43.52 -7.40
N GLY A 8 15.55 43.04 -8.65
CA GLY A 8 14.36 42.50 -9.26
C GLY A 8 13.94 41.32 -8.39
N SER A 9 12.77 41.42 -7.75
CA SER A 9 12.19 40.29 -7.01
C SER A 9 11.98 39.14 -8.00
N THR A 10 12.97 38.27 -8.14
CA THR A 10 12.86 37.04 -8.92
C THR A 10 11.91 36.14 -8.15
N ARG A 11 10.63 36.15 -8.53
CA ARG A 11 9.60 35.36 -7.86
C ARG A 11 9.88 33.88 -8.10
N ASN A 12 10.30 33.19 -7.04
CA ASN A 12 10.43 31.73 -7.02
C ASN A 12 9.04 31.13 -6.82
N GLY A 13 8.31 30.92 -7.92
CA GLY A 13 6.94 30.38 -7.94
C GLY A 13 6.79 29.07 -8.72
N ARG A 14 7.86 28.29 -8.84
CA ARG A 14 7.83 26.99 -9.52
C ARG A 14 7.56 25.89 -8.50
N ASP A 15 6.42 25.23 -8.64
CA ASP A 15 6.08 24.03 -7.89
C ASP A 15 5.73 22.88 -8.85
N SER A 16 5.77 21.66 -8.33
CA SER A 16 5.45 20.43 -9.04
C SER A 16 4.05 19.94 -8.70
N ASN A 17 3.43 19.22 -9.62
CA ASN A 17 2.14 18.57 -9.36
C ASN A 17 2.26 17.52 -8.24
N ALA A 18 1.18 17.34 -7.48
CA ALA A 18 1.10 16.33 -6.44
C ALA A 18 1.25 14.90 -7.01
N GLN A 19 2.22 14.16 -6.49
CA GLN A 19 2.60 12.82 -7.00
C GLN A 19 1.76 11.67 -6.41
N ARG A 20 0.80 11.97 -5.53
CA ARG A 20 -0.15 11.01 -4.92
C ARG A 20 0.52 9.76 -4.33
N LEU A 21 1.70 9.94 -3.73
CA LEU A 21 2.44 8.91 -3.00
C LEU A 21 1.69 8.51 -1.71
N GLY A 22 2.23 7.53 -0.98
CA GLY A 22 1.74 7.08 0.31
C GLY A 22 1.12 5.68 0.30
N VAL A 23 0.63 5.29 1.47
CA VAL A 23 -0.02 4.02 1.73
C VAL A 23 -1.39 3.98 1.05
N LYS A 24 -1.70 2.85 0.40
CA LYS A 24 -2.96 2.60 -0.32
C LYS A 24 -3.82 1.54 0.36
N ARG A 25 -3.20 0.62 1.09
CA ARG A 25 -3.86 -0.39 1.91
C ARG A 25 -3.25 -0.40 3.30
N PHE A 26 -4.10 -0.29 4.31
CA PHE A 26 -3.70 -0.26 5.71
C PHE A 26 -3.68 -1.68 6.31
N GLY A 27 -3.10 -1.80 7.51
CA GLY A 27 -3.06 -3.08 8.23
C GLY A 27 -4.47 -3.60 8.51
N GLY A 28 -4.68 -4.91 8.38
CA GLY A 28 -5.98 -5.57 8.59
C GLY A 28 -6.90 -5.55 7.37
N GLN A 29 -6.52 -4.90 6.27
CA GLN A 29 -7.34 -4.88 5.05
C GLN A 29 -7.08 -6.11 4.17
N VAL A 30 -8.16 -6.64 3.60
CA VAL A 30 -8.10 -7.70 2.59
C VAL A 30 -7.63 -7.12 1.26
N VAL A 31 -6.67 -7.80 0.64
CA VAL A 31 -6.08 -7.44 -0.65
C VAL A 31 -6.07 -8.64 -1.58
N ARG A 32 -6.13 -8.35 -2.87
CA ARG A 32 -5.90 -9.33 -3.93
C ARG A 32 -4.45 -9.28 -4.42
N ALA A 33 -3.98 -10.36 -5.03
CA ALA A 33 -2.74 -10.40 -5.79
C ALA A 33 -2.73 -9.27 -6.83
N GLY A 34 -1.58 -8.59 -6.96
CA GLY A 34 -1.39 -7.43 -7.82
C GLY A 34 -1.82 -6.08 -7.22
N ASN A 35 -2.54 -6.06 -6.10
CA ASN A 35 -2.92 -4.78 -5.49
C ASN A 35 -1.70 -3.99 -4.99
N ILE A 36 -1.70 -2.68 -5.26
CA ILE A 36 -0.68 -1.76 -4.74
C ILE A 36 -0.94 -1.51 -3.26
N LEU A 37 0.09 -1.72 -2.44
CA LEU A 37 0.05 -1.51 -0.99
C LEU A 37 0.57 -0.12 -0.63
N VAL A 38 1.73 0.27 -1.18
CA VAL A 38 2.37 1.56 -0.88
C VAL A 38 3.09 2.08 -2.12
N ARG A 39 2.86 3.36 -2.47
CA ARG A 39 3.69 4.10 -3.42
C ARG A 39 4.65 4.99 -2.66
N GLN A 40 5.94 4.83 -2.84
CA GLN A 40 6.96 5.50 -2.02
C GLN A 40 8.11 6.05 -2.87
N ARG A 41 8.90 6.93 -2.27
CA ARG A 41 10.19 7.38 -2.83
C ARG A 41 11.28 6.80 -1.96
N GLY A 42 12.11 5.95 -2.55
CA GLY A 42 12.96 5.04 -1.80
C GLY A 42 12.13 4.04 -0.97
N THR A 43 12.81 3.30 -0.10
CA THR A 43 12.19 2.25 0.71
C THR A 43 11.99 2.72 2.15
N THR A 44 10.87 3.41 2.41
CA THR A 44 10.41 3.67 3.79
C THR A 44 9.88 2.38 4.41
N PHE A 45 9.13 1.63 3.60
CA PHE A 45 8.69 0.28 3.91
C PHE A 45 9.42 -0.72 3.02
N HIS A 46 9.85 -1.81 3.62
CA HIS A 46 10.48 -2.94 2.91
C HIS A 46 9.46 -4.02 2.59
N ALA A 47 9.71 -4.76 1.52
CA ALA A 47 8.95 -5.98 1.25
C ALA A 47 9.19 -7.00 2.38
N GLY A 48 8.10 -7.53 2.91
CA GLY A 48 8.05 -8.68 3.80
C GLY A 48 7.64 -9.93 3.03
N GLN A 49 6.83 -10.78 3.67
CA GLN A 49 6.34 -12.01 3.05
C GLN A 49 5.23 -11.73 2.05
N ASN A 50 5.25 -12.42 0.90
CA ASN A 50 4.27 -12.32 -0.18
C ASN A 50 4.04 -10.91 -0.76
N VAL A 51 5.08 -10.07 -0.71
CA VAL A 51 5.06 -8.70 -1.25
C VAL A 51 6.21 -8.52 -2.23
N GLY A 52 5.91 -7.98 -3.41
CA GLY A 52 6.89 -7.62 -4.44
C GLY A 52 7.29 -6.16 -4.37
N VAL A 53 8.45 -5.83 -4.95
CA VAL A 53 8.97 -4.46 -5.11
C VAL A 53 9.05 -4.10 -6.59
N GLY A 54 8.43 -3.01 -6.99
CA GLY A 54 8.53 -2.46 -8.34
C GLY A 54 9.80 -1.63 -8.57
N LYS A 55 10.04 -1.22 -9.82
CA LYS A 55 11.20 -0.38 -10.21
C LYS A 55 11.24 0.96 -9.46
N ASP A 56 10.09 1.55 -9.16
CA ASP A 56 9.95 2.80 -8.42
C ASP A 56 9.81 2.59 -6.90
N TYR A 57 10.19 1.41 -6.39
CA TYR A 57 10.05 1.00 -4.99
C TYR A 57 8.60 0.84 -4.50
N THR A 58 7.61 0.86 -5.40
CA THR A 58 6.22 0.55 -5.06
C THR A 58 6.10 -0.88 -4.54
N LEU A 59 5.36 -1.06 -3.43
CA LEU A 59 5.06 -2.38 -2.88
C LEU A 59 3.70 -2.86 -3.39
N PHE A 60 3.64 -4.12 -3.82
CA PHE A 60 2.42 -4.77 -4.29
C PHE A 60 2.28 -6.20 -3.72
N ALA A 61 1.04 -6.65 -3.55
CA ALA A 61 0.74 -7.99 -3.04
C ALA A 61 0.99 -9.05 -4.12
N LEU A 62 1.60 -10.18 -3.75
CA LEU A 62 1.79 -11.33 -4.64
C LEU A 62 0.65 -12.36 -4.50
N VAL A 63 -0.01 -12.36 -3.34
CA VAL A 63 -1.08 -13.31 -2.99
C VAL A 63 -2.28 -12.55 -2.43
N ASP A 64 -3.44 -13.20 -2.46
CA ASP A 64 -4.62 -12.74 -1.76
C ASP A 64 -4.45 -12.93 -0.25
N GLY A 65 -4.93 -11.99 0.56
CA GLY A 65 -4.80 -12.09 2.01
C GLY A 65 -5.00 -10.77 2.73
N VAL A 66 -4.48 -10.69 3.95
CA VAL A 66 -4.55 -9.49 4.79
C VAL A 66 -3.17 -8.86 4.94
N VAL A 67 -3.14 -7.54 4.83
CA VAL A 67 -1.92 -6.72 4.96
C VAL A 67 -1.55 -6.57 6.43
N THR A 68 -0.29 -6.81 6.76
CA THR A 68 0.26 -6.58 8.10
C THR A 68 1.53 -5.75 8.01
N PHE A 69 1.65 -4.74 8.89
CA PHE A 69 2.83 -3.91 9.02
C PHE A 69 3.64 -4.36 10.23
N GLU A 70 4.89 -4.72 10.01
CA GLU A 70 5.78 -5.25 11.05
C GLU A 70 7.07 -4.41 11.14
N ARG A 71 7.73 -4.45 12.29
CA ARG A 71 9.10 -3.96 12.41
C ARG A 71 10.04 -5.04 11.88
N LYS A 72 10.96 -4.64 10.99
CA LYS A 72 12.05 -5.50 10.53
C LYS A 72 13.24 -5.42 11.48
N GLU A 73 13.53 -4.22 11.97
CA GLU A 73 14.68 -3.93 12.83
C GLU A 73 14.35 -2.73 13.74
N ARG A 74 15.36 -2.09 14.33
CA ARG A 74 15.18 -0.95 15.23
C ARG A 74 14.41 0.21 14.59
N TYR A 75 14.73 0.58 13.34
CA TYR A 75 14.10 1.72 12.65
C TYR A 75 13.34 1.35 11.38
N ARG A 76 13.54 0.14 10.86
CA ARG A 76 13.00 -0.28 9.55
C ARG A 76 11.67 -1.01 9.72
N LYS A 77 10.70 -0.66 8.87
CA LYS A 77 9.39 -1.31 8.80
C LYS A 77 9.30 -2.17 7.54
N LYS A 78 8.56 -3.28 7.62
CA LYS A 78 8.25 -4.14 6.48
C LYS A 78 6.74 -4.36 6.37
N VAL A 79 6.28 -4.63 5.15
CA VAL A 79 4.88 -4.96 4.86
C VAL A 79 4.82 -6.38 4.37
N SER A 80 4.01 -7.20 5.05
CA SER A 80 3.75 -8.59 4.68
C SER A 80 2.28 -8.75 4.33
N VAL A 81 1.96 -9.71 3.47
CA VAL A 81 0.59 -10.17 3.23
C VAL A 81 0.49 -11.60 3.70
N TYR A 82 -0.42 -11.85 4.64
CA TYR A 82 -0.72 -13.20 5.12
C TYR A 82 -2.00 -13.69 4.46
N PRO A 83 -1.99 -14.88 3.83
CA PRO A 83 -3.19 -15.45 3.28
C PRO A 83 -4.18 -15.67 4.41
N VAL A 84 -5.37 -15.08 4.29
CA VAL A 84 -6.48 -15.50 5.12
C VAL A 84 -7.06 -16.70 4.41
N PRO A 85 -6.97 -17.91 4.99
CA PRO A 85 -7.73 -19.02 4.44
C PRO A 85 -9.18 -18.55 4.41
N ALA A 86 -9.83 -18.68 3.26
CA ALA A 86 -11.27 -18.50 3.15
C ALA A 86 -11.89 -19.45 4.19
N ALA A 87 -12.16 -18.90 5.38
CA ALA A 87 -12.67 -19.67 6.49
C ALA A 87 -14.11 -20.00 6.12
N ALA A 88 -14.29 -21.27 5.76
CA ALA A 88 -15.52 -22.02 5.75
C ALA A 88 -16.65 -21.37 4.94
N GLU A 89 -16.84 -21.89 3.72
CA GLU A 89 -18.17 -22.12 3.21
C GLU A 89 -19.03 -22.71 4.34
N ALA A 90 -19.91 -21.91 4.91
CA ALA A 90 -21.07 -22.44 5.60
C ALA A 90 -21.88 -23.19 4.55
N PRO A 91 -22.16 -24.49 4.72
CA PRO A 91 -23.03 -25.21 3.80
C PRO A 91 -24.45 -24.68 4.00
N ALA A 92 -24.85 -23.71 3.18
CA ALA A 92 -26.25 -23.30 3.04
C ALA A 92 -26.93 -24.20 1.99
N GLU A 93 -26.94 -25.51 2.24
CA GLU A 93 -27.89 -26.45 1.65
C GLU A 93 -28.80 -26.97 2.77
N ALA A 94 -29.81 -26.19 3.17
CA ALA A 94 -30.94 -26.69 3.95
C ALA A 94 -32.09 -25.67 4.00
N GLU A 95 -32.86 -25.48 2.92
CA GLU A 95 -34.24 -24.97 3.05
C GLU A 95 -35.17 -25.20 1.83
N LEU A 96 -35.09 -26.36 1.16
CA LEU A 96 -36.11 -26.73 0.14
C LEU A 96 -36.78 -28.10 0.38
N ALA A 97 -36.66 -28.68 1.58
CA ALA A 97 -37.28 -29.97 1.92
C ALA A 97 -38.46 -29.88 2.92
N THR A 98 -39.13 -28.73 3.02
CA THR A 98 -40.38 -28.56 3.81
C THR A 98 -41.63 -28.44 2.93
N ALA A 99 -41.55 -28.86 1.66
CA ALA A 99 -42.67 -28.86 0.71
C ALA A 99 -43.26 -30.27 0.46
N GLN A 100 -43.18 -31.16 1.46
CA GLN A 100 -43.98 -32.38 1.51
C GLN A 100 -44.80 -32.36 2.80
N ALA A 101 -45.98 -31.77 2.72
CA ALA A 101 -47.13 -31.99 3.59
C ALA A 101 -48.38 -31.88 2.73
#